data_AF-A0A095X4J1-F1
#
_entry.id   AF-A0A095X4J1-F1
#
_cell.length_a   1.000
_cell.length_b   1.000
_cell.length_c   1.000
_cell.angle_alpha   90.00
_cell.angle_beta   90.00
_cell.angle_gamma   90.00
#
_symmetry.space_group_name_H-M   'P 1'
#
loop_
_entity.id
_entity.type
_entity.pdbx_description
1 polymer ?
#
loop_
_entity_poly.entity_id
_entity_poly.type
_entity_poly.pdbx_seq_one_letter_code
_entity_poly.pdbx_strand_id
1 'polypeptide(L)'
;MWTLYFIIKGGNIMKRGFRILIAIMILFSLTACKGKADGDITIDKSDSKKFSDEEIDSAIKVVKDNFSFPGSKLKSLCYDEDKSEDAIKDFMEYGKGKGSDIDPNNIIVLFSDFDISGENPVLSKGEYKNYSWILVRKNKDKEWKIEDQGY
;
A
#
# COMPACT_ATOMS: atom_id res chain seq x y z
N MET A 1 -26.42 13.94 71.12
CA MET A 1 -27.43 13.95 70.04
C MET A 1 -26.92 14.96 69.00
N TRP A 2 -26.33 14.66 67.85
CA TRP A 2 -26.29 13.50 66.95
C TRP A 2 -24.92 13.45 66.24
N THR A 3 -24.44 12.25 65.93
CA THR A 3 -23.33 11.99 65.00
C THR A 3 -23.91 11.91 63.59
N LEU A 4 -23.34 12.60 62.59
CA LEU A 4 -23.63 12.27 61.18
C LEU A 4 -22.34 12.11 60.38
N TYR A 5 -22.05 10.84 60.10
CA TYR A 5 -21.07 10.31 59.17
C TYR A 5 -21.39 10.76 57.73
N PHE A 6 -20.41 11.32 57.02
CA PHE A 6 -20.43 11.38 55.55
C PHE A 6 -19.71 10.14 54.99
N ILE A 7 -20.49 9.24 54.39
CA ILE A 7 -20.03 8.04 53.70
C ILE A 7 -19.46 8.44 52.34
N ILE A 8 -18.16 8.22 52.14
CA ILE A 8 -17.50 8.34 50.83
C ILE A 8 -17.92 7.12 49.99
N LYS A 9 -18.79 7.35 49.00
CA LYS A 9 -19.23 6.33 48.04
C LYS A 9 -18.24 6.20 46.88
N GLY A 10 -17.07 5.62 47.14
CA GLY A 10 -16.11 5.19 46.11
C GLY A 10 -16.43 3.77 45.65
N GLY A 11 -16.86 3.57 44.40
CA GLY A 11 -17.09 2.19 43.93
C GLY A 11 -17.51 1.94 42.49
N ASN A 12 -17.97 2.93 41.71
CA ASN A 12 -18.50 2.64 40.37
C ASN A 12 -18.06 3.60 39.23
N ILE A 13 -17.30 4.65 39.52
CA ILE A 13 -16.91 5.64 38.51
C ILE A 13 -15.73 5.13 37.67
N MET A 14 -14.76 4.44 38.28
CA MET A 14 -13.52 4.01 37.62
C MET A 14 -13.72 2.88 36.59
N LYS A 15 -14.71 1.98 36.78
CA LYS A 15 -15.00 0.88 35.85
C LYS A 15 -15.87 1.32 34.66
N ARG A 16 -16.75 2.32 34.86
CA ARG A 16 -17.56 2.91 33.79
C ARG A 16 -16.72 3.81 32.88
N GLY A 17 -15.80 4.59 33.45
CA GLY A 17 -14.86 5.40 32.67
C GLY A 17 -13.95 4.55 31.77
N PHE A 18 -13.41 3.45 32.29
CA PHE A 18 -12.53 2.56 31.53
C PHE A 18 -13.24 1.87 30.34
N ARG A 19 -14.51 1.49 30.52
CA ARG A 19 -15.33 0.89 29.43
C ARG A 19 -15.66 1.89 28.32
N ILE A 20 -15.86 3.17 28.66
CA ILE A 20 -16.09 4.24 27.68
C ILE A 20 -14.79 4.55 26.92
N LEU A 21 -13.64 4.53 27.60
CA LEU A 21 -12.32 4.81 27.00
C LEU A 21 -11.92 3.76 25.94
N ILE A 22 -12.21 2.47 26.19
CA ILE A 22 -11.99 1.39 25.21
C ILE A 22 -12.94 1.49 24.01
N ALA A 23 -14.20 1.88 24.23
CA ALA A 23 -15.17 2.05 23.14
C ALA A 23 -14.81 3.21 22.18
N ILE A 24 -14.13 4.25 22.69
CA ILE A 24 -13.64 5.38 21.88
C ILE A 24 -12.40 5.00 21.04
N MET A 25 -11.53 4.11 21.54
CA MET A 25 -10.37 3.63 20.75
C MET A 25 -10.79 2.78 19.53
N ILE A 26 -11.89 2.03 19.62
CA ILE A 26 -12.40 1.20 18.50
C ILE A 26 -13.00 2.06 17.38
N LEU A 27 -13.37 3.32 17.66
CA LEU A 27 -13.85 4.26 16.65
C LEU A 27 -12.73 4.82 15.73
N PHE A 28 -11.46 4.60 16.07
CA PHE A 28 -10.31 5.00 15.25
C PHE A 28 -9.72 3.88 14.38
N SER A 29 -10.22 2.64 14.47
CA SER A 29 -9.73 1.51 13.65
C SER A 29 -10.44 1.35 12.30
N LEU A 30 -11.17 2.35 11.84
CA LEU A 30 -11.59 2.46 10.45
C LEU A 30 -10.76 3.57 9.78
N THR A 31 -9.46 3.34 9.65
CA THR A 31 -8.71 3.98 8.57
C THR A 31 -9.24 3.40 7.27
N ALA A 32 -10.36 3.95 6.79
CA ALA A 32 -10.75 3.78 5.40
C ALA A 32 -9.54 4.22 4.58
N CYS A 33 -8.98 3.27 3.81
CA CYS A 33 -7.87 3.50 2.89
C CYS A 33 -8.11 4.81 2.14
N LYS A 34 -7.28 5.81 2.42
CA LYS A 34 -7.46 7.15 1.91
C LYS A 34 -6.84 7.22 0.53
N GLY A 35 -7.45 6.51 -0.42
CA GLY A 35 -7.05 6.60 -1.82
C GLY A 35 -7.20 8.05 -2.29
N LYS A 36 -6.11 8.65 -2.77
CA LYS A 36 -6.18 9.96 -3.41
C LYS A 36 -6.54 9.70 -4.87
N ALA A 37 -7.67 10.23 -5.33
CA ALA A 37 -7.97 10.24 -6.76
C ALA A 37 -7.00 11.23 -7.44
N ASP A 38 -6.21 10.73 -8.39
CA ASP A 38 -5.38 11.56 -9.26
C ASP A 38 -5.94 11.43 -10.68
N GLY A 39 -6.88 12.33 -11.00
CA GLY A 39 -7.75 12.17 -12.17
C GLY A 39 -8.73 11.00 -12.01
N ASP A 40 -8.88 10.19 -13.06
CA ASP A 40 -9.76 9.01 -13.13
C ASP A 40 -9.12 7.73 -12.52
N ILE A 41 -7.88 7.83 -12.01
CA ILE A 41 -7.13 6.70 -11.47
C ILE A 41 -7.14 6.74 -9.94
N THR A 42 -7.45 5.61 -9.32
CA THR A 42 -7.38 5.45 -7.86
C THR A 42 -5.97 5.13 -7.43
N ILE A 43 -5.37 5.96 -6.59
CA ILE A 43 -4.05 5.70 -6.00
C ILE A 43 -4.23 5.32 -4.54
N ASP A 44 -3.83 4.09 -4.20
CA ASP A 44 -3.83 3.59 -2.83
C ASP A 44 -2.40 3.36 -2.36
N LYS A 45 -2.09 3.82 -1.15
CA LYS A 45 -0.77 3.68 -0.55
C LYS A 45 -0.97 3.31 0.90
N SER A 46 -0.51 2.13 1.29
CA SER A 46 -0.41 1.77 2.71
C SER A 46 0.69 2.60 3.37
N ASP A 47 0.57 2.78 4.69
CA ASP A 47 1.71 3.26 5.48
C ASP A 47 2.91 2.34 5.26
N SER A 48 4.10 2.92 5.23
CA SER A 48 5.34 2.21 4.95
C SER A 48 6.38 2.49 6.03
N LYS A 49 7.07 1.43 6.46
CA LYS A 49 8.27 1.56 7.31
C LYS A 49 9.54 1.61 6.48
N LYS A 50 9.50 1.03 5.26
CA LYS A 50 10.65 0.89 4.38
C LYS A 50 10.90 2.11 3.50
N PHE A 51 9.84 2.73 2.99
CA PHE A 51 9.90 3.85 2.07
C PHE A 51 9.16 5.07 2.62
N SER A 52 9.69 6.25 2.32
CA SER A 52 8.96 7.50 2.51
C SER A 52 7.82 7.64 1.50
N ASP A 53 6.86 8.51 1.82
CA ASP A 53 5.76 8.84 0.91
C ASP A 53 6.26 9.38 -0.44
N GLU A 54 7.33 10.18 -0.42
CA GLU A 54 7.96 10.74 -1.62
C GLU A 54 8.60 9.65 -2.49
N GLU A 55 9.21 8.64 -1.87
CA GLU A 55 9.79 7.50 -2.60
C GLU A 55 8.69 6.67 -3.29
N ILE A 56 7.58 6.41 -2.59
CA ILE A 56 6.43 5.69 -3.15
C ILE A 56 5.78 6.52 -4.27
N ASP A 57 5.59 7.82 -4.06
CA ASP A 57 5.01 8.71 -5.07
C ASP A 57 5.88 8.79 -6.33
N SER A 58 7.21 8.81 -6.18
CA SER A 58 8.13 8.77 -7.32
C SER A 58 8.07 7.44 -8.08
N ALA A 59 7.90 6.31 -7.41
CA ALA A 59 7.71 5.01 -8.04
C ALA A 59 6.37 4.92 -8.80
N ILE A 60 5.29 5.42 -8.19
CA ILE A 60 3.97 5.52 -8.81
C ILE A 60 4.03 6.36 -10.08
N LYS A 61 4.76 7.49 -10.03
CA LYS A 61 4.96 8.34 -11.20
C LYS A 61 5.65 7.59 -12.33
N VAL A 62 6.69 6.80 -12.04
CA VAL A 62 7.37 5.98 -13.06
C VAL A 62 6.41 4.98 -13.70
N VAL A 63 5.56 4.31 -12.93
CA VAL A 63 4.58 3.38 -13.51
C VAL A 63 3.54 4.13 -14.36
N LYS A 64 3.01 5.25 -13.88
CA LYS A 64 2.07 6.08 -14.66
C LYS A 64 2.64 6.52 -16.00
N ASP A 65 3.88 7.00 -15.99
CA ASP A 65 4.56 7.52 -17.19
C ASP A 65 4.88 6.41 -18.20
N ASN A 66 5.00 5.15 -17.74
CA ASN A 66 5.35 4.00 -18.58
C ASN A 66 4.16 3.05 -18.85
N PHE A 67 3.00 3.28 -18.24
CA PHE A 67 1.81 2.48 -18.48
C PHE A 67 1.30 2.73 -19.90
N SER A 68 1.61 1.80 -20.80
CA SER A 68 1.26 1.92 -22.22
C SER A 68 0.90 0.57 -22.81
N PHE A 69 -0.26 0.05 -22.42
CA PHE A 69 -0.86 -1.11 -23.07
C PHE A 69 -1.93 -0.65 -24.09
N PRO A 70 -1.83 -1.03 -25.37
CA PRO A 70 -2.85 -0.70 -26.36
C PRO A 70 -4.25 -1.13 -25.92
N GLY A 71 -5.23 -0.26 -26.13
CA GLY A 71 -6.63 -0.55 -25.82
C GLY A 71 -6.93 -0.75 -24.32
N SER A 72 -6.03 -0.31 -23.43
CA SER A 72 -6.19 -0.45 -21.99
C SER A 72 -6.68 0.82 -21.29
N LYS A 73 -7.24 0.64 -20.09
CA LYS A 73 -7.59 1.72 -19.17
C LYS A 73 -7.08 1.36 -17.77
N LEU A 74 -6.10 2.12 -17.28
CA LEU A 74 -5.62 2.03 -15.90
C LEU A 74 -6.72 2.47 -14.93
N LYS A 75 -7.06 1.63 -13.96
CA LYS A 75 -8.08 1.91 -12.94
C LYS A 75 -7.45 2.31 -11.62
N SER A 76 -6.43 1.56 -11.20
CA SER A 76 -5.77 1.80 -9.92
C SER A 76 -4.28 1.47 -9.94
N LEU A 77 -3.55 2.11 -9.04
CA LEU A 77 -2.21 1.75 -8.61
C LEU A 77 -2.18 1.68 -7.09
N CYS A 78 -1.61 0.60 -6.57
CA CYS A 78 -1.53 0.32 -5.14
C CYS A 78 -0.07 0.04 -4.75
N TYR A 79 0.36 0.65 -3.65
CA TYR A 79 1.49 0.19 -2.87
C TYR A 79 0.99 -0.43 -1.56
N ASP A 80 1.40 -1.68 -1.32
CA ASP A 80 1.13 -2.47 -0.13
C ASP A 80 2.47 -3.08 0.28
N GLU A 81 3.00 -2.68 1.46
CA GLU A 81 4.36 -3.05 1.89
C GLU A 81 4.52 -4.58 2.02
N ASP A 82 3.57 -5.27 2.65
CA ASP A 82 3.64 -6.72 2.86
C ASP A 82 3.61 -7.48 1.52
N LYS A 83 2.69 -7.11 0.62
CA LYS A 83 2.64 -7.71 -0.73
C LYS A 83 3.88 -7.39 -1.55
N SER A 84 4.40 -6.17 -1.43
CA SER A 84 5.63 -5.79 -2.11
C SER A 84 6.80 -6.61 -1.59
N GLU A 85 6.90 -6.86 -0.29
CA GLU A 85 7.96 -7.69 0.29
C GLU A 85 7.88 -9.14 -0.18
N ASP A 86 6.68 -9.71 -0.26
CA ASP A 86 6.48 -11.07 -0.78
C ASP A 86 6.88 -11.16 -2.26
N ALA A 87 6.44 -10.21 -3.09
CA ALA A 87 6.85 -10.16 -4.50
C ALA A 87 8.36 -9.96 -4.68
N ILE A 88 9.02 -9.21 -3.79
CA ILE A 88 10.48 -9.05 -3.79
C ILE A 88 11.18 -10.38 -3.50
N LYS A 89 10.67 -11.19 -2.56
CA LYS A 89 11.25 -12.52 -2.27
C LYS A 89 11.20 -13.40 -3.52
N ASP A 90 10.04 -13.46 -4.18
CA ASP A 90 9.87 -14.26 -5.40
C ASP A 90 10.76 -13.75 -6.54
N PHE A 91 10.87 -12.44 -6.72
CA PHE A 91 11.77 -11.83 -7.70
C PHE A 91 13.24 -12.16 -7.45
N MET A 92 13.67 -12.17 -6.19
CA MET A 92 15.05 -12.51 -5.81
C MET A 92 15.33 -14.01 -5.87
N GLU A 93 14.31 -14.86 -5.71
CA GLU A 93 14.48 -16.33 -5.73
C GLU A 93 14.34 -16.93 -7.13
N TYR A 94 13.41 -16.42 -7.93
CA TYR A 94 13.01 -17.00 -9.22
C TYR A 94 13.12 -16.04 -10.41
N GLY A 95 13.09 -14.72 -10.16
CA GLY A 95 13.14 -13.69 -11.18
C GLY A 95 14.55 -13.21 -11.55
N LYS A 96 14.62 -12.04 -12.19
CA LYS A 96 15.89 -11.40 -12.59
C LYS A 96 16.75 -10.97 -11.40
N GLY A 97 16.18 -10.90 -10.21
CA GLY A 97 16.93 -10.65 -8.97
C GLY A 97 17.85 -11.80 -8.58
N LYS A 98 17.56 -13.03 -9.01
CA LYS A 98 18.30 -14.23 -8.64
C LYS A 98 19.75 -14.16 -9.11
N GLY A 99 20.68 -14.15 -8.15
CA GLY A 99 22.12 -14.09 -8.43
C GLY A 99 22.62 -12.75 -8.95
N SER A 100 21.78 -11.71 -8.91
CA SER A 100 22.16 -10.33 -9.22
C SER A 100 22.81 -9.63 -8.02
N ASP A 101 23.38 -8.45 -8.26
CA ASP A 101 23.90 -7.54 -7.23
C ASP A 101 22.85 -6.51 -6.75
N ILE A 102 21.58 -6.69 -7.12
CA ILE A 102 20.49 -5.80 -6.73
C ILE A 102 20.24 -5.94 -5.23
N ASP A 103 20.33 -4.82 -4.50
CA ASP A 103 19.97 -4.74 -3.09
C ASP A 103 18.44 -4.79 -2.92
N PRO A 104 17.87 -5.78 -2.20
CA PRO A 104 16.42 -5.87 -1.95
C PRO A 104 15.82 -4.65 -1.25
N ASN A 105 16.63 -3.83 -0.57
CA ASN A 105 16.19 -2.57 0.04
C ASN A 105 15.94 -1.46 -0.99
N ASN A 106 16.44 -1.64 -2.22
CA ASN A 106 16.26 -0.73 -3.34
C ASN A 106 15.35 -1.33 -4.43
N ILE A 107 14.43 -2.20 -4.02
CA ILE A 107 13.35 -2.73 -4.84
C ILE A 107 12.01 -2.33 -4.21
N ILE A 108 11.11 -1.80 -5.03
CA ILE A 108 9.72 -1.52 -4.68
C ILE A 108 8.82 -2.18 -5.73
N VAL A 109 7.74 -2.84 -5.29
CA VAL A 109 6.77 -3.47 -6.18
C VAL A 109 5.43 -2.77 -6.04
N LEU A 110 4.88 -2.34 -7.16
CA LEU A 110 3.55 -1.72 -7.25
C LEU A 110 2.59 -2.67 -7.95
N PHE A 111 1.31 -2.55 -7.65
CA PHE A 111 0.26 -3.38 -8.23
C PHE A 111 -0.76 -2.50 -8.93
N SER A 112 -1.14 -2.86 -10.15
CA SER A 112 -2.16 -2.14 -10.91
C SER A 112 -3.35 -3.02 -11.26
N ASP A 113 -4.52 -2.40 -11.26
CA ASP A 113 -5.70 -2.94 -11.92
C ASP A 113 -6.01 -2.13 -13.18
N PHE A 114 -6.31 -2.81 -14.27
CA PHE A 114 -6.65 -2.18 -15.53
C PHE A 114 -7.53 -3.08 -16.40
N ASP A 115 -8.25 -2.48 -17.33
CA ASP A 115 -9.04 -3.22 -18.31
C ASP A 115 -8.36 -3.18 -19.67
N ILE A 116 -8.57 -4.22 -20.48
CA ILE A 116 -8.30 -4.22 -21.92
C ILE A 116 -9.60 -4.46 -22.66
N SER A 117 -10.02 -3.45 -23.41
CA SER A 117 -11.26 -3.47 -24.21
C SER A 117 -10.98 -3.55 -25.72
N GLY A 118 -9.85 -2.99 -26.15
CA GLY A 118 -9.41 -2.95 -27.55
C GLY A 118 -8.57 -4.15 -27.97
N GLU A 119 -8.07 -4.11 -29.20
CA GLU A 119 -7.01 -5.02 -29.63
C GLU A 119 -5.72 -4.70 -28.89
N ASN A 120 -5.06 -5.74 -28.39
CA ASN A 120 -3.77 -5.63 -27.74
C ASN A 120 -2.88 -6.78 -28.22
N PRO A 121 -1.64 -6.50 -28.65
CA PRO A 121 -0.78 -7.52 -29.24
C PRO A 121 -0.19 -8.52 -28.24
N VAL A 122 -0.23 -8.19 -26.94
CA VAL A 122 0.44 -8.95 -25.87
C VAL A 122 -0.56 -9.53 -24.88
N LEU A 123 -1.59 -8.76 -24.54
CA LEU A 123 -2.54 -9.08 -23.48
C LEU A 123 -3.94 -9.32 -24.07
N SER A 124 -4.64 -10.30 -23.52
CA SER A 124 -6.02 -10.61 -23.91
C SER A 124 -7.00 -9.53 -23.42
N LYS A 125 -8.17 -9.44 -24.05
CA LYS A 125 -9.26 -8.61 -23.52
C LYS A 125 -9.70 -9.14 -22.15
N GLY A 126 -10.00 -8.22 -21.23
CA GLY A 126 -10.48 -8.58 -19.90
C GLY A 126 -10.04 -7.60 -18.81
N GLU A 127 -10.34 -7.98 -17.57
CA GLU A 127 -9.88 -7.29 -16.37
C GLU A 127 -8.57 -7.91 -15.89
N TYR A 128 -7.58 -7.06 -15.65
CA TYR A 128 -6.31 -7.41 -15.02
C TYR A 128 -6.30 -6.86 -13.61
N LYS A 129 -6.02 -7.72 -12.64
CA LYS A 129 -5.97 -7.37 -11.21
C LYS A 129 -4.62 -7.72 -10.63
N ASN A 130 -4.10 -6.87 -9.76
CA ASN A 130 -2.80 -7.06 -9.11
C ASN A 130 -1.64 -7.32 -10.09
N TYR A 131 -1.67 -6.71 -11.28
CA TYR A 131 -0.55 -6.82 -12.21
C TYR A 131 0.67 -6.11 -11.61
N SER A 132 1.78 -6.82 -11.46
CA SER A 132 2.95 -6.33 -10.71
C SER A 132 3.89 -5.50 -11.59
N TRP A 133 4.49 -4.48 -10.97
CA TRP A 133 5.55 -3.64 -11.53
C TRP A 133 6.71 -3.67 -10.55
N ILE A 134 7.84 -4.24 -10.95
CA ILE A 134 9.04 -4.36 -10.13
C ILE A 134 9.98 -3.22 -10.51
N LEU A 135 10.16 -2.27 -9.59
CA LEU A 135 11.03 -1.12 -9.80
C LEU A 135 12.29 -1.26 -8.95
N VAL A 136 13.44 -1.01 -9.56
CA VAL A 136 14.75 -1.05 -8.91
C VAL A 136 15.43 0.32 -9.02
N ARG A 137 16.27 0.64 -8.04
CA ARG A 137 17.18 1.78 -8.11
C ARG A 137 18.55 1.38 -7.58
N LYS A 138 19.59 2.12 -7.98
CA LYS A 138 20.95 1.81 -7.54
C LYS A 138 21.18 2.09 -6.04
N ASN A 139 20.57 3.16 -5.52
CA ASN A 139 20.59 3.56 -4.12
C ASN A 139 19.50 4.63 -3.88
N LYS A 140 19.38 5.11 -2.63
CA LYS A 140 18.36 6.09 -2.21
C LYS A 140 18.35 7.40 -3.00
N ASP A 141 19.47 7.80 -3.58
CA ASP A 141 19.61 9.08 -4.31
C ASP A 141 19.41 8.92 -5.83
N LYS A 142 19.02 7.72 -6.31
CA LYS A 142 18.81 7.44 -7.73
C LYS A 142 17.35 7.18 -8.04
N GLU A 143 16.98 7.52 -9.26
CA GLU A 143 15.64 7.31 -9.80
C GLU A 143 15.30 5.83 -9.92
N TRP A 144 14.02 5.53 -9.76
CA TRP A 144 13.44 4.22 -10.01
C TRP A 144 13.45 3.88 -11.50
N LYS A 145 13.64 2.61 -11.81
CA LYS A 145 13.51 2.04 -13.15
C LYS A 145 12.69 0.76 -13.08
N ILE A 146 11.82 0.55 -14.07
CA ILE A 146 11.09 -0.72 -14.21
C ILE A 146 12.10 -1.80 -14.64
N GLU A 147 12.25 -2.82 -13.82
CA GLU A 147 13.11 -3.99 -14.08
C GLU A 147 12.29 -5.15 -14.66
N ASP A 148 11.07 -5.32 -14.16
CA ASP A 148 10.14 -6.34 -14.65
C ASP A 148 8.68 -5.97 -14.39
N GLN A 149 7.77 -6.68 -15.04
CA GLN A 149 6.34 -6.50 -14.87
C GLN A 149 5.56 -7.74 -15.31
N GLY A 150 4.47 -8.09 -14.61
CA GLY A 150 3.71 -9.29 -14.93
C GLY A 150 2.99 -9.94 -13.77
N TYR A 151 2.68 -11.22 -13.97
CA TYR A 151 2.17 -12.16 -12.96
C TYR A 151 3.24 -13.19 -12.64
#